data_AF-A0A1I6BHR3-F1
#
_entry.id   AF-A0A1I6BHR3-F1
#
_cell.length_a   1.000
_cell.length_b   1.000
_cell.length_c   1.000
_cell.angle_alpha   90.00
_cell.angle_beta   90.00
_cell.angle_gamma   90.00
#
_symmetry.space_group_name_H-M   'P 1'
#
loop_
_entity.id
_entity.type
_entity.pdbx_description
1 polymer ?
#
loop_
_entity_poly.entity_id
_entity_poly.type
_entity_poly.pdbx_seq_one_letter_code
_entity_poly.pdbx_strand_id
1 'polypeptide(L)'
;MPNQPITTDPPPLYYLDNFQQALDWLQTRYADLLTAQERDFMRQFVLLPVSSRALLVRLIMRKGPHFRSDRLRYPEIGCIPTAAGPLLELDWLSDSQPLDAEQLGQLLRREELAALLPAATVRSGRRKPELIAKLAATQPQPRPFRQWCPGHTASLFTLLVGELCETLRLMFFGNLGQGWEEFVLAQLGIFRYEQVELGPDSRGFHCREDIECYRHLHRCRQALDEGMAAGEVAELLDEQRPDNPWLASRLARLQFNLARQLEREEQLEAALALYQRSGWRGARQRQIRILEKRRDHVRAHALVQQALAEPEDDAEMQLVLRAERRLARQLGLPPRAVAGKADSPRFDLVLPGPHPLGVELAVREHLSSDQAPVYYVENSLITGLFGLLCWEAIFAPLPGAFFHPFHSAPADLHSPDFHSRRPQAFDRCLARLESDSYRQHLRHIWRHKQGIQTPFVNWALLSEELLEMALHCLPARHLQLWCQRLLADLRAHRTGMPDLIQFWPQQQRYRMIEVKGPGDRLQDNQRRWLDYCARHQMPVEVCYVQWTR
;
A
#
# COMPACT_ATOMS: atom_id res chain seq x y z
N MET A 1 26.46 -1.99 7.63
CA MET A 1 25.30 -1.16 7.26
C MET A 1 24.34 -2.02 6.45
N PRO A 2 23.06 -2.15 6.81
CA PRO A 2 22.11 -3.11 6.21
C PRO A 2 21.76 -2.88 4.72
N ASN A 3 22.28 -1.83 4.09
CA ASN A 3 22.00 -1.45 2.70
C ASN A 3 23.20 -1.58 1.73
N GLN A 4 24.28 -2.26 2.12
CA GLN A 4 25.40 -2.48 1.21
C GLN A 4 25.16 -3.75 0.37
N PRO A 5 25.15 -3.64 -0.97
CA PRO A 5 24.96 -4.79 -1.83
C PRO A 5 26.15 -5.76 -1.72
N ILE A 6 25.86 -7.04 -1.53
CA ILE A 6 26.83 -8.12 -1.48
C ILE A 6 26.97 -8.68 -2.91
N THR A 7 28.20 -8.82 -3.40
CA THR A 7 28.52 -9.27 -4.77
C THR A 7 28.71 -10.79 -4.89
N THR A 8 28.50 -11.53 -3.80
CA THR A 8 28.66 -12.99 -3.69
C THR A 8 27.38 -13.61 -3.17
N ASP A 9 27.21 -14.92 -3.37
CA ASP A 9 26.10 -15.66 -2.74
C ASP A 9 26.08 -15.39 -1.23
N PRO A 10 24.90 -15.07 -0.65
CA PRO A 10 24.80 -14.77 0.76
C PRO A 10 25.17 -16.02 1.59
N PRO A 11 25.84 -15.86 2.74
CA PRO A 11 26.26 -16.98 3.58
C PRO A 11 25.05 -17.81 4.02
N PRO A 12 25.17 -19.13 4.24
CA PRO A 12 24.02 -20.01 4.48
C PRO A 12 23.08 -19.58 5.61
N LEU A 13 23.57 -18.83 6.60
CA LEU A 13 22.81 -18.35 7.77
C LEU A 13 22.47 -16.85 7.72
N TYR A 14 22.54 -16.19 6.56
CA TYR A 14 22.28 -14.74 6.43
C TYR A 14 20.95 -14.29 7.08
N TYR A 15 19.91 -15.13 7.03
CA TYR A 15 18.58 -14.82 7.57
C TYR A 15 18.58 -14.79 9.10
N LEU A 16 19.44 -15.60 9.73
CA LEU A 16 19.63 -15.59 11.18
C LEU A 16 20.33 -14.30 11.61
N ASP A 17 21.37 -13.89 10.87
CA ASP A 17 22.11 -12.65 11.15
C ASP A 17 21.20 -11.42 10.99
N ASN A 18 20.37 -11.41 9.93
CA ASN A 18 19.39 -10.34 9.69
C ASN A 18 18.34 -10.26 10.81
N PHE A 19 17.84 -11.41 11.26
CA PHE A 19 16.90 -11.45 12.38
C PHE A 19 17.55 -10.97 13.69
N GLN A 20 18.79 -11.40 13.98
CA GLN A 20 19.54 -10.90 15.13
C GLN A 20 19.73 -9.38 15.08
N GLN A 21 20.13 -8.85 13.92
CA GLN A 21 20.27 -7.40 13.72
C GLN A 21 18.97 -6.65 14.00
N ALA A 22 17.82 -7.20 13.60
CA ALA A 22 16.52 -6.62 13.92
C ALA A 22 16.22 -6.66 15.42
N LEU A 23 16.53 -7.76 16.13
CA LEU A 23 16.36 -7.83 17.58
C LEU A 23 17.25 -6.80 18.30
N ASP A 24 18.51 -6.67 17.90
CA ASP A 24 19.45 -5.69 18.48
C ASP A 24 18.96 -4.25 18.25
N TRP A 25 18.39 -3.97 17.06
CA TRP A 25 17.76 -2.70 16.74
C TRP A 25 16.60 -2.38 17.69
N LEU A 26 15.72 -3.36 17.90
CA LEU A 26 14.56 -3.23 18.80
C LEU A 26 15.00 -3.04 20.25
N GLN A 27 15.98 -3.83 20.72
CA GLN A 27 16.48 -3.72 22.09
C GLN A 27 17.09 -2.34 22.36
N THR A 28 17.71 -1.71 21.36
CA THR A 28 18.30 -0.38 21.51
C THR A 28 17.26 0.74 21.55
N ARG A 29 16.17 0.65 20.77
CA ARG A 29 15.24 1.77 20.53
C ARG A 29 13.87 1.64 21.21
N TYR A 30 13.51 0.42 21.62
CA TYR A 30 12.19 0.08 22.14
C TYR A 30 12.25 -0.60 23.51
N ALA A 31 13.39 -0.55 24.22
CA ALA A 31 13.57 -1.22 25.52
C ALA A 31 12.45 -0.90 26.53
N ASP A 32 11.96 0.34 26.51
CA ASP A 32 10.86 0.88 27.30
C ASP A 32 9.47 0.34 26.90
N LEU A 33 9.29 -0.05 25.63
CA LEU A 33 8.02 -0.56 25.09
C LEU A 33 7.92 -2.09 25.06
N LEU A 34 9.02 -2.79 25.33
CA LEU A 34 9.04 -4.26 25.38
C LEU A 34 8.41 -4.77 26.67
N THR A 35 7.50 -5.73 26.52
CA THR A 35 6.92 -6.48 27.64
C THR A 35 7.97 -7.40 28.27
N ALA A 36 7.67 -7.92 29.47
CA ALA A 36 8.54 -8.91 30.12
C ALA A 36 8.74 -10.17 29.26
N GLN A 37 7.69 -10.64 28.58
CA GLN A 37 7.73 -11.80 27.70
C GLN A 37 8.63 -11.56 26.47
N GLU A 38 8.51 -10.40 25.82
CA GLU A 38 9.34 -10.06 24.66
C GLU A 38 10.82 -9.89 25.03
N ARG A 39 11.11 -9.28 26.19
CA ARG A 39 12.49 -9.18 26.71
C ARG A 39 13.07 -10.56 27.03
N ASP A 40 12.28 -11.43 27.64
CA ASP A 40 12.71 -12.80 27.92
C ASP A 40 12.98 -13.59 26.63
N PHE A 41 12.09 -13.47 25.64
CA PHE A 41 12.28 -14.06 24.32
C PHE A 41 13.62 -13.65 23.69
N MET A 42 13.93 -12.35 23.65
CA MET A 42 15.19 -11.86 23.08
C MET A 42 16.41 -12.39 23.85
N ARG A 43 16.34 -12.44 25.18
CA ARG A 43 17.41 -12.97 26.03
C ARG A 43 17.64 -14.47 25.77
N GLN A 44 16.58 -15.27 25.77
CA GLN A 44 16.67 -16.72 25.54
C GLN A 44 17.13 -17.03 24.12
N PHE A 45 16.70 -16.23 23.13
CA PHE A 45 17.02 -16.48 21.73
C PHE A 45 18.53 -16.54 21.47
N VAL A 46 19.31 -15.67 22.12
CA VAL A 46 20.78 -15.63 21.94
C VAL A 46 21.47 -16.83 22.61
N LEU A 47 20.86 -17.41 23.65
CA LEU A 47 21.41 -18.56 24.38
C LEU A 47 21.19 -19.90 23.67
N LEU A 48 20.26 -19.95 22.71
CA LEU A 48 19.95 -21.17 21.97
C LEU A 48 21.11 -21.60 21.04
N PRO A 49 21.24 -22.92 20.79
CA PRO A 49 22.15 -23.41 19.74
C PRO A 49 21.84 -22.76 18.39
N VAL A 50 22.90 -22.52 17.60
CA VAL A 50 22.78 -21.86 16.28
C VAL A 50 21.76 -22.57 15.38
N SER A 51 21.75 -23.91 15.37
CA SER A 51 20.79 -24.70 14.58
C SER A 51 19.33 -24.48 15.02
N SER A 52 19.07 -24.36 16.33
CA SER A 52 17.74 -24.07 16.88
C SER A 52 17.29 -22.65 16.53
N ARG A 53 18.19 -21.66 16.67
CA ARG A 53 17.91 -20.27 16.26
C ARG A 53 17.59 -20.19 14.77
N ALA A 54 18.41 -20.83 13.93
CA ALA A 54 18.21 -20.88 12.49
C ALA A 54 16.87 -21.54 12.13
N LEU A 55 16.53 -22.66 12.78
CA LEU A 55 15.24 -23.32 12.58
C LEU A 55 14.08 -22.40 12.92
N LEU A 56 14.11 -21.75 14.09
CA LEU A 56 13.07 -20.83 14.51
C LEU A 56 12.85 -19.71 13.47
N VAL A 57 13.92 -19.06 13.02
CA VAL A 57 13.82 -17.98 12.02
C VAL A 57 13.27 -18.50 10.69
N ARG A 58 13.67 -19.70 10.24
CA ARG A 58 13.07 -20.33 9.05
C ARG A 58 11.57 -20.55 9.19
N LEU A 59 11.09 -20.91 10.38
CA LEU A 59 9.67 -21.12 10.63
C LEU A 59 8.91 -19.78 10.70
N ILE A 60 9.47 -18.76 11.36
CA ILE A 60 8.91 -17.40 11.42
C ILE A 60 8.71 -16.81 10.01
N MET A 61 9.68 -17.03 9.12
CA MET A 61 9.63 -16.49 7.75
C MET A 61 8.72 -17.28 6.79
N ARG A 62 8.17 -18.43 7.21
CA ARG A 62 7.28 -19.24 6.37
C ARG A 62 5.82 -18.96 6.71
N LYS A 63 4.96 -19.14 5.71
CA LYS A 63 3.51 -18.97 5.87
C LYS A 63 2.91 -20.06 6.78
N GLY A 64 2.10 -19.61 7.73
CA GLY A 64 1.29 -20.44 8.62
C GLY A 64 2.07 -20.99 9.82
N PRO A 65 1.40 -21.44 10.87
CA PRO A 65 2.08 -21.87 12.10
C PRO A 65 2.48 -23.35 12.11
N HIS A 66 1.94 -24.19 11.23
CA HIS A 66 2.11 -25.65 11.27
C HIS A 66 3.06 -26.16 10.19
N PHE A 67 4.08 -26.92 10.59
CA PHE A 67 5.16 -27.38 9.72
C PHE A 67 5.46 -28.87 9.91
N ARG A 68 5.34 -29.65 8.84
CA ARG A 68 5.75 -31.06 8.85
C ARG A 68 7.27 -31.18 8.75
N SER A 69 7.88 -31.98 9.61
CA SER A 69 9.33 -32.16 9.68
C SER A 69 9.94 -32.69 8.38
N ASP A 70 9.22 -33.51 7.62
CA ASP A 70 9.66 -34.07 6.32
C ASP A 70 9.69 -33.03 5.18
N ARG A 71 9.09 -31.85 5.41
CA ARG A 71 9.09 -30.68 4.52
C ARG A 71 10.08 -29.59 4.93
N LEU A 72 10.84 -29.82 6.01
CA LEU A 72 11.89 -28.93 6.49
C LEU A 72 13.23 -29.53 6.10
N ARG A 73 13.81 -29.05 4.98
CA ARG A 73 15.09 -29.53 4.45
C ARG A 73 16.06 -28.36 4.35
N TYR A 74 16.90 -28.21 5.38
CA TYR A 74 17.87 -27.13 5.51
C TYR A 74 19.25 -27.73 5.83
N PRO A 75 20.11 -27.94 4.82
CA PRO A 75 21.44 -28.52 5.02
C PRO A 75 22.26 -27.78 6.07
N GLU A 76 22.10 -26.46 6.16
CA GLU A 76 22.80 -25.59 7.11
C GLU A 76 22.34 -25.77 8.57
N ILE A 77 21.15 -26.35 8.80
CA ILE A 77 20.60 -26.63 10.13
C ILE A 77 20.89 -28.07 10.58
N GLY A 78 20.97 -29.00 9.61
CA GLY A 78 21.16 -30.42 9.88
C GLY A 78 19.88 -31.12 10.35
N CYS A 79 19.97 -31.85 11.46
CA CYS A 79 18.87 -32.69 11.97
C CYS A 79 17.75 -31.84 12.60
N ILE A 80 16.61 -31.74 11.91
CA ILE A 80 15.48 -30.89 12.33
C ILE A 80 14.91 -31.28 13.71
N PRO A 81 14.62 -32.56 14.03
CA PRO A 81 14.15 -32.91 15.37
C PRO A 81 15.12 -32.50 16.49
N THR A 82 16.43 -32.63 16.26
CA THR A 82 17.45 -32.20 17.23
C THR A 82 17.47 -30.67 17.38
N ALA A 83 17.41 -29.93 16.27
CA ALA A 83 17.33 -28.47 16.30
C ALA A 83 16.03 -27.95 16.94
N ALA A 84 14.93 -28.69 16.84
CA ALA A 84 13.65 -28.35 17.44
C ALA A 84 13.62 -28.60 18.96
N GLY A 85 14.43 -29.51 19.50
CA GLY A 85 14.44 -29.88 20.93
C GLY A 85 14.45 -28.69 21.89
N PRO A 86 15.47 -27.80 21.82
CA PRO A 86 15.52 -26.60 22.67
C PRO A 86 14.33 -25.65 22.49
N LEU A 87 13.70 -25.63 21.32
CA LEU A 87 12.53 -24.78 21.05
C LEU A 87 11.25 -25.37 21.66
N LEU A 88 11.16 -26.71 21.76
CA LEU A 88 10.08 -27.41 22.46
C LEU A 88 10.20 -27.22 23.97
N GLU A 89 11.43 -27.27 24.52
CA GLU A 89 11.68 -27.04 25.95
C GLU A 89 11.30 -25.62 26.43
N LEU A 90 11.35 -24.63 25.53
CA LEU A 90 10.94 -23.25 25.79
C LEU A 90 9.47 -22.96 25.45
N ASP A 91 8.69 -23.95 25.04
CA ASP A 91 7.32 -23.78 24.53
C ASP A 91 7.21 -22.81 23.34
N TRP A 92 8.28 -22.67 22.55
CA TRP A 92 8.27 -21.86 21.32
C TRP A 92 7.74 -22.66 20.13
N LEU A 93 7.92 -23.98 20.19
CA LEU A 93 7.27 -24.96 19.33
C LEU A 93 6.41 -25.90 20.18
N SER A 94 5.38 -26.46 19.55
CA SER A 94 4.63 -27.61 20.08
C SER A 94 4.56 -28.72 19.03
N ASP A 95 4.82 -29.96 19.44
CA ASP A 95 4.62 -31.15 18.62
C ASP A 95 3.29 -31.87 18.89
N SER A 96 2.50 -31.33 19.83
CA SER A 96 1.24 -31.90 20.30
C SER A 96 0.05 -30.95 20.12
N GLN A 97 0.21 -29.84 19.40
CA GLN A 97 -0.90 -28.90 19.18
C GLN A 97 -2.08 -29.61 18.48
N PRO A 98 -3.30 -29.53 19.03
CA PRO A 98 -4.49 -30.09 18.38
C PRO A 98 -4.79 -29.37 17.07
N LEU A 99 -5.14 -30.15 16.04
CA LEU A 99 -5.57 -29.64 14.74
C LEU A 99 -7.02 -30.02 14.49
N ASP A 100 -7.79 -29.08 13.96
CA ASP A 100 -9.08 -29.36 13.34
C ASP A 100 -8.91 -29.98 11.93
N ALA A 101 -10.03 -30.38 11.32
CA ALA A 101 -10.03 -31.00 10.01
C ALA A 101 -9.59 -30.06 8.88
N GLU A 102 -9.82 -28.76 9.01
CA GLU A 102 -9.46 -27.76 8.00
C GLU A 102 -7.95 -27.50 8.00
N GLN A 103 -7.38 -27.28 9.18
CA GLN A 103 -5.94 -27.14 9.41
C GLN A 103 -5.18 -28.40 8.95
N LEU A 104 -5.67 -29.59 9.31
CA LEU A 104 -5.13 -30.85 8.82
C LEU A 104 -5.23 -30.95 7.29
N GLY A 105 -6.37 -30.51 6.76
CA GLY A 105 -6.63 -30.36 5.33
C GLY A 105 -5.54 -29.57 4.62
N GLN A 106 -5.08 -28.46 5.18
CA GLN A 106 -4.03 -27.64 4.58
C GLN A 106 -2.67 -28.35 4.54
N LEU A 107 -2.38 -29.23 5.51
CA LEU A 107 -1.08 -29.92 5.67
C LEU A 107 -0.93 -31.18 4.83
N LEU A 108 -2.04 -31.88 4.55
CA LEU A 108 -2.04 -33.17 3.90
C LEU A 108 -2.39 -33.07 2.41
N ARG A 109 -1.83 -33.98 1.62
CA ARG A 109 -2.26 -34.23 0.24
C ARG A 109 -3.65 -34.86 0.25
N ARG A 110 -4.34 -34.77 -0.89
CA ARG A 110 -5.67 -35.34 -1.06
C ARG A 110 -5.71 -36.83 -0.71
N GLU A 111 -4.70 -37.59 -1.13
CA GLU A 111 -4.61 -39.03 -0.90
C GLU A 111 -4.35 -39.37 0.57
N GLU A 112 -3.47 -38.60 1.23
CA GLU A 112 -3.23 -38.70 2.67
C GLU A 112 -4.53 -38.45 3.46
N LEU A 113 -5.32 -37.43 3.09
CA LEU A 113 -6.63 -37.15 3.70
C LEU A 113 -7.66 -38.26 3.45
N ALA A 114 -7.70 -38.79 2.23
CA ALA A 114 -8.63 -39.85 1.88
C ALA A 114 -8.40 -41.12 2.71
N ALA A 115 -7.13 -41.44 3.01
CA ALA A 115 -6.75 -42.57 3.84
C ALA A 115 -7.23 -42.47 5.31
N LEU A 116 -7.57 -41.26 5.79
CA LEU A 116 -8.14 -41.04 7.12
C LEU A 116 -9.65 -41.29 7.20
N LEU A 117 -10.30 -41.49 6.05
CA LEU A 117 -11.73 -41.71 5.93
C LEU A 117 -12.02 -43.17 5.56
N PRO A 118 -13.22 -43.69 5.85
CA PRO A 118 -13.59 -45.07 5.52
C PRO A 118 -13.36 -45.38 4.02
N ALA A 119 -12.94 -46.61 3.71
CA ALA A 119 -12.50 -47.04 2.37
C ALA A 119 -13.50 -46.76 1.22
N ALA A 120 -14.80 -46.70 1.51
CA ALA A 120 -15.83 -46.32 0.54
C ALA A 120 -15.67 -44.86 0.02
N THR A 121 -15.11 -43.97 0.84
CA THR A 121 -14.89 -42.55 0.51
C THR A 121 -13.72 -42.39 -0.45
N VAL A 122 -12.67 -43.19 -0.31
CA VAL A 122 -11.47 -43.18 -1.18
C VAL A 122 -11.83 -43.52 -2.63
N ARG A 123 -12.78 -44.44 -2.84
CA ARG A 123 -13.26 -44.85 -4.16
C ARG A 123 -14.10 -43.80 -4.89
N SER A 124 -14.59 -42.79 -4.19
CA SER A 124 -15.57 -41.84 -4.74
C SER A 124 -14.98 -40.67 -5.55
N GLY A 125 -13.67 -40.62 -5.77
CA GLY A 125 -13.03 -39.58 -6.60
C GLY A 125 -13.14 -38.14 -6.07
N ARG A 126 -13.58 -37.97 -4.81
CA ARG A 126 -13.86 -36.67 -4.19
C ARG A 126 -12.68 -35.71 -4.21
N ARG A 127 -13.00 -34.42 -4.32
CA ARG A 127 -12.03 -33.32 -4.26
C ARG A 127 -11.60 -33.07 -2.82
N LYS A 128 -10.44 -32.44 -2.65
CA LYS A 128 -9.87 -32.15 -1.33
C LYS A 128 -10.82 -31.38 -0.38
N PRO A 129 -11.54 -30.33 -0.81
CA PRO A 129 -12.50 -29.64 0.06
C PRO A 129 -13.65 -30.53 0.56
N GLU A 130 -14.14 -31.43 -0.29
CA GLU A 130 -15.22 -32.38 0.07
C GLU A 130 -14.74 -33.42 1.10
N LEU A 131 -13.46 -33.82 1.03
CA LEU A 131 -12.85 -34.70 2.02
C LEU A 131 -12.69 -34.01 3.36
N ILE A 132 -12.25 -32.75 3.37
CA ILE A 132 -12.13 -31.92 4.58
C ILE A 132 -13.50 -31.76 5.25
N ALA A 133 -14.54 -31.36 4.49
CA ALA A 133 -15.89 -31.21 5.01
C ALA A 133 -16.44 -32.52 5.59
N LYS A 134 -16.15 -33.65 4.93
CA LYS A 134 -16.56 -34.96 5.44
C LYS A 134 -15.83 -35.33 6.73
N LEU A 135 -14.53 -35.04 6.81
CA LEU A 135 -13.73 -35.28 8.01
C LEU A 135 -14.20 -34.43 9.18
N ALA A 136 -14.48 -33.14 8.94
CA ALA A 136 -15.05 -32.24 9.94
C ALA A 136 -16.39 -32.76 10.47
N ALA A 137 -17.25 -33.30 9.60
CA ALA A 137 -18.56 -33.83 9.98
C ALA A 137 -18.48 -35.16 10.75
N THR A 138 -17.54 -36.05 10.42
CA THR A 138 -17.44 -37.37 11.08
C THR A 138 -16.52 -37.38 12.29
N GLN A 139 -15.55 -36.48 12.34
CA GLN A 139 -14.52 -36.41 13.36
C GLN A 139 -14.27 -34.94 13.76
N PRO A 140 -15.23 -34.27 14.45
CA PRO A 140 -15.18 -32.84 14.69
C PRO A 140 -14.15 -32.41 15.75
N GLN A 141 -13.76 -33.32 16.65
CA GLN A 141 -12.86 -32.97 17.75
C GLN A 141 -11.41 -32.76 17.26
N PRO A 142 -10.81 -31.59 17.51
CA PRO A 142 -9.40 -31.33 17.24
C PRO A 142 -8.52 -32.29 18.02
N ARG A 143 -7.45 -32.79 17.39
CA ARG A 143 -6.48 -33.68 18.03
C ARG A 143 -5.08 -33.51 17.47
N PRO A 144 -4.03 -33.91 18.19
CA PRO A 144 -2.64 -33.83 17.72
C PRO A 144 -2.43 -34.61 16.41
N PHE A 145 -1.48 -34.15 15.59
CA PHE A 145 -1.17 -34.75 14.28
C PHE A 145 -0.89 -36.25 14.35
N ARG A 146 -0.15 -36.72 15.37
CA ARG A 146 0.14 -38.16 15.55
C ARG A 146 -1.11 -39.00 15.82
N GLN A 147 -2.16 -38.42 16.38
CA GLN A 147 -3.44 -39.12 16.59
C GLN A 147 -4.29 -39.14 15.32
N TRP A 148 -4.18 -38.11 14.48
CA TRP A 148 -4.77 -38.12 13.14
C TRP A 148 -4.07 -39.12 12.22
N CYS A 149 -2.74 -39.22 12.28
CA CYS A 149 -1.93 -40.00 11.36
C CYS A 149 -0.89 -40.86 12.11
N PRO A 150 -1.30 -41.90 12.85
CA PRO A 150 -0.40 -42.66 13.72
C PRO A 150 0.72 -43.41 12.98
N GLY A 151 0.49 -43.77 11.70
CA GLY A 151 1.49 -44.43 10.85
C GLY A 151 2.43 -43.46 10.11
N HIS A 152 2.30 -42.15 10.30
CA HIS A 152 3.12 -41.17 9.59
C HIS A 152 4.47 -40.99 10.30
N THR A 153 5.57 -41.04 9.53
CA THR A 153 6.94 -40.92 10.05
C THR A 153 7.38 -39.49 10.37
N ALA A 154 6.55 -38.49 10.08
CA ALA A 154 6.90 -37.08 10.23
C ALA A 154 6.30 -36.56 11.54
N SER A 155 7.06 -35.72 12.24
CA SER A 155 6.51 -34.91 13.33
C SER A 155 5.94 -33.62 12.75
N LEU A 156 4.91 -33.08 13.41
CA LEU A 156 4.40 -31.75 13.11
C LEU A 156 4.91 -30.80 14.18
N PHE A 157 5.48 -29.67 13.79
CA PHE A 157 5.82 -28.58 14.69
C PHE A 157 4.87 -27.42 14.48
N THR A 158 4.31 -26.91 15.56
CA THR A 158 3.49 -25.69 15.57
C THR A 158 4.26 -24.56 16.22
N LEU A 159 4.42 -23.45 15.50
CA LEU A 159 5.04 -22.24 16.02
C LEU A 159 4.10 -21.52 16.99
N LEU A 160 4.49 -21.43 18.27
CA LEU A 160 3.69 -20.81 19.32
C LEU A 160 4.04 -19.34 19.56
N VAL A 161 5.25 -18.93 19.20
CA VAL A 161 5.74 -17.54 19.34
C VAL A 161 5.47 -16.66 18.12
N GLY A 162 4.60 -17.10 17.20
CA GLY A 162 4.30 -16.38 15.95
C GLY A 162 3.79 -14.96 16.18
N GLU A 163 2.80 -14.78 17.06
CA GLU A 163 2.23 -13.47 17.40
C GLU A 163 3.23 -12.51 18.06
N LEU A 164 4.13 -13.05 18.89
CA LEU A 164 5.21 -12.28 19.49
C LEU A 164 6.16 -11.78 18.39
N CYS A 165 6.57 -12.66 17.48
CA CYS A 165 7.47 -12.30 16.38
C CYS A 165 6.82 -11.32 15.39
N GLU A 166 5.51 -11.43 15.14
CA GLU A 166 4.73 -10.45 14.37
C GLU A 166 4.70 -9.08 15.06
N THR A 167 4.63 -9.05 16.39
CA THR A 167 4.71 -7.80 17.17
C THR A 167 6.09 -7.16 17.03
N LEU A 168 7.17 -7.95 17.13
CA LEU A 168 8.53 -7.46 16.90
C LEU A 168 8.72 -6.94 15.47
N ARG A 169 8.15 -7.64 14.48
CA ARG A 169 8.14 -7.20 13.07
C ARG A 169 7.44 -5.87 12.89
N LEU A 170 6.25 -5.73 13.49
CA LEU A 170 5.50 -4.47 13.51
C LEU A 170 6.33 -3.34 14.13
N MET A 171 6.97 -3.57 15.28
CA MET A 171 7.78 -2.57 15.96
C MET A 171 8.98 -2.14 15.10
N PHE A 172 9.60 -3.08 14.38
CA PHE A 172 10.75 -2.79 13.53
C PHE A 172 10.35 -1.96 12.29
N PHE A 173 9.34 -2.42 11.54
CA PHE A 173 8.92 -1.80 10.27
C PHE A 173 7.87 -0.68 10.43
N GLY A 174 7.28 -0.52 11.62
CA GLY A 174 6.13 0.38 11.83
C GLY A 174 4.86 -0.05 11.09
N ASN A 175 4.88 -1.22 10.43
CA ASN A 175 3.78 -1.77 9.66
C ASN A 175 3.92 -3.29 9.53
N LEU A 176 2.84 -3.96 9.10
CA LEU A 176 2.83 -5.41 8.85
C LEU A 176 2.86 -5.77 7.36
N GLY A 177 3.04 -4.78 6.47
CA GLY A 177 3.19 -5.00 5.03
C GLY A 177 4.59 -5.40 4.60
N GLN A 178 5.61 -5.05 5.38
CA GLN A 178 7.02 -5.42 5.14
C GLN A 178 7.44 -6.62 5.98
N GLY A 179 8.21 -7.52 5.38
CA GLY A 179 8.72 -8.73 6.02
C GLY A 179 10.24 -8.72 6.22
N TRP A 180 10.73 -9.75 6.90
CA TRP A 180 12.17 -9.92 7.17
C TRP A 180 13.00 -10.12 5.88
N GLU A 181 12.35 -10.51 4.78
CA GLU A 181 12.93 -10.60 3.44
C GLU A 181 13.49 -9.28 2.92
N GLU A 182 13.05 -8.13 3.44
CA GLU A 182 13.55 -6.80 3.03
C GLU A 182 15.06 -6.66 3.22
N PHE A 183 15.62 -7.26 4.27
CA PHE A 183 17.07 -7.29 4.50
C PHE A 183 17.80 -7.99 3.34
N VAL A 184 17.24 -9.10 2.85
CA VAL A 184 17.84 -9.92 1.80
C VAL A 184 17.72 -9.21 0.46
N LEU A 185 16.56 -8.64 0.17
CA LEU A 185 16.32 -7.88 -1.06
C LEU A 185 17.21 -6.64 -1.13
N ALA A 186 17.49 -6.00 0.00
CA ALA A 186 18.44 -4.90 0.11
C ALA A 186 19.90 -5.37 -0.08
N GLN A 187 20.31 -6.44 0.60
CA GLN A 187 21.66 -7.01 0.49
C GLN A 187 21.97 -7.56 -0.90
N LEU A 188 20.99 -8.08 -1.62
CA LEU A 188 21.15 -8.51 -3.01
C LEU A 188 21.13 -7.33 -4.01
N GLY A 189 20.89 -6.10 -3.54
CA GLY A 189 20.77 -4.92 -4.40
C GLY A 189 19.52 -4.90 -5.27
N ILE A 190 18.58 -5.84 -5.08
CA ILE A 190 17.28 -5.88 -5.77
C ILE A 190 16.47 -4.64 -5.38
N PHE A 191 16.44 -4.34 -4.08
CA PHE A 191 15.93 -3.09 -3.56
C PHE A 191 17.08 -2.22 -3.06
N ARG A 192 17.06 -0.94 -3.42
CA ARG A 192 18.02 0.05 -2.93
C ARG A 192 17.22 1.15 -2.25
N TYR A 193 17.52 1.44 -0.99
CA TYR A 193 16.84 2.50 -0.23
C TYR A 193 17.75 3.71 -0.07
N GLU A 194 17.14 4.89 0.10
CA GLU A 194 17.88 6.11 0.41
C GLU A 194 18.53 5.98 1.80
N GLN A 195 19.78 6.45 1.93
CA GLN A 195 20.47 6.45 3.22
C GLN A 195 20.08 7.71 3.98
N VAL A 196 19.05 7.60 4.81
CA VAL A 196 18.64 8.64 5.74
C VAL A 196 19.37 8.44 7.07
N GLU A 197 19.82 9.53 7.70
CA GLU A 197 20.41 9.47 9.03
C GLU A 197 19.35 9.07 10.07
N LEU A 198 19.62 7.98 10.80
CA LEU A 198 18.72 7.42 11.82
C LEU A 198 19.34 7.61 13.20
N GLY A 199 18.72 8.46 14.03
CA GLY A 199 19.12 8.71 15.40
C GLY A 199 18.69 7.59 16.38
N PRO A 200 19.04 7.73 17.67
CA PRO A 200 18.54 6.86 18.74
C PRO A 200 17.02 6.93 18.90
N ASP A 201 16.44 8.11 18.71
CA ASP A 201 14.98 8.35 18.85
C ASP A 201 14.18 7.99 17.59
N SER A 202 14.84 7.48 16.54
CA SER A 202 14.21 7.06 15.29
C SER A 202 13.44 5.74 15.49
N ARG A 203 12.22 5.86 16.00
CA ARG A 203 11.25 4.77 16.19
C ARG A 203 9.86 5.13 15.64
N GLY A 204 9.08 4.12 15.27
CA GLY A 204 7.73 4.29 14.71
C GLY A 204 6.63 4.34 15.76
N PHE A 205 6.86 3.76 16.95
CA PHE A 205 5.92 3.78 18.08
C PHE A 205 6.56 4.40 19.31
N HIS A 206 5.77 5.15 20.08
CA HIS A 206 6.25 5.86 21.28
C HIS A 206 5.64 5.34 22.58
N CYS A 207 4.55 4.57 22.52
CA CYS A 207 3.94 3.89 23.67
C CYS A 207 3.48 2.48 23.29
N ARG A 208 3.23 1.61 24.27
CA ARG A 208 2.83 0.22 24.03
C ARG A 208 1.37 0.14 23.55
N GLU A 209 0.55 1.04 24.04
CA GLU A 209 -0.86 1.16 23.72
C GLU A 209 -1.08 1.34 22.22
N ASP A 210 -0.22 2.12 21.56
CA ASP A 210 -0.26 2.31 20.10
C ASP A 210 0.04 1.01 19.32
N ILE A 211 0.96 0.18 19.82
CA ILE A 211 1.31 -1.12 19.21
C ILE A 211 0.11 -2.06 19.32
N GLU A 212 -0.51 -2.15 20.50
CA GLU A 212 -1.68 -3.00 20.72
C GLU A 212 -2.90 -2.52 19.94
N CYS A 213 -3.11 -1.20 19.87
CA CYS A 213 -4.14 -0.60 19.03
C CYS A 213 -3.95 -0.97 17.56
N TYR A 214 -2.73 -0.82 17.03
CA TYR A 214 -2.43 -1.23 15.65
C TYR A 214 -2.78 -2.70 15.42
N ARG A 215 -2.35 -3.59 16.32
CA ARG A 215 -2.59 -5.04 16.22
C ARG A 215 -4.08 -5.36 16.29
N HIS A 216 -4.83 -4.69 17.15
CA HIS A 216 -6.28 -4.83 17.23
C HIS A 216 -6.95 -4.43 15.90
N LEU A 217 -6.64 -3.24 15.38
CA LEU A 217 -7.17 -2.79 14.08
C LEU A 217 -6.78 -3.71 12.92
N HIS A 218 -5.56 -4.28 12.97
CA HIS A 218 -5.12 -5.25 11.97
C HIS A 218 -5.92 -6.56 12.03
N ARG A 219 -6.16 -7.10 13.23
CA ARG A 219 -6.98 -8.30 13.42
C ARG A 219 -8.42 -8.09 12.94
N CYS A 220 -9.04 -6.96 13.27
CA CYS A 220 -10.37 -6.61 12.75
C CYS A 220 -10.38 -6.55 11.21
N ARG A 221 -9.32 -5.97 10.62
CA ARG A 221 -9.20 -5.92 9.16
C ARG A 221 -9.05 -7.32 8.54
N GLN A 222 -8.21 -8.18 9.12
CA GLN A 222 -8.03 -9.55 8.67
C GLN A 222 -9.32 -10.35 8.76
N ALA A 223 -10.05 -10.24 9.88
CA ALA A 223 -11.34 -10.90 10.05
C ALA A 223 -12.33 -10.52 8.93
N LEU A 224 -12.38 -9.24 8.55
CA LEU A 224 -13.19 -8.79 7.40
C LEU A 224 -12.71 -9.41 6.08
N ASP A 225 -11.41 -9.40 5.81
CA ASP A 225 -10.84 -9.94 4.57
C ASP A 225 -10.99 -11.48 4.49
N GLU A 226 -11.07 -12.17 5.64
CA GLU A 226 -11.33 -13.61 5.80
C GLU A 226 -12.83 -13.97 5.73
N GLY A 227 -13.71 -12.97 5.61
CA GLY A 227 -15.13 -13.16 5.34
C GLY A 227 -16.05 -13.08 6.56
N MET A 228 -15.57 -12.65 7.73
CA MET A 228 -16.44 -12.29 8.86
C MET A 228 -17.40 -11.18 8.44
N ALA A 229 -18.65 -11.21 8.93
CA ALA A 229 -19.65 -10.22 8.53
C ALA A 229 -19.22 -8.82 8.99
N ALA A 230 -19.44 -7.82 8.12
CA ALA A 230 -18.99 -6.45 8.40
C ALA A 230 -19.64 -5.85 9.67
N GLY A 231 -20.86 -6.28 10.02
CA GLY A 231 -21.53 -5.92 11.26
C GLY A 231 -20.80 -6.47 12.50
N GLU A 232 -20.44 -7.75 12.48
CA GLU A 232 -19.70 -8.39 13.58
C GLU A 232 -18.33 -7.74 13.78
N VAL A 233 -17.60 -7.47 12.68
CA VAL A 233 -16.31 -6.77 12.75
C VAL A 233 -16.47 -5.35 13.31
N ALA A 234 -17.57 -4.66 12.99
CA ALA A 234 -17.84 -3.33 13.52
C ALA A 234 -18.11 -3.34 15.02
N GLU A 235 -18.70 -4.40 15.57
CA GLU A 235 -18.90 -4.59 17.02
C GLU A 235 -17.58 -4.86 17.76
N LEU A 236 -16.58 -5.45 17.08
CA LEU A 236 -15.26 -5.64 17.64
C LEU A 236 -14.46 -4.32 17.79
N LEU A 237 -14.85 -3.26 17.08
CA LEU A 237 -14.17 -1.97 17.15
C LEU A 237 -14.58 -1.21 18.42
N ASP A 238 -13.60 -0.77 19.19
CA ASP A 238 -13.81 0.14 20.31
C ASP A 238 -14.44 1.47 19.85
N GLU A 239 -15.19 2.11 20.73
CA GLU A 239 -15.74 3.45 20.53
C GLU A 239 -14.66 4.52 20.66
N GLN A 240 -13.58 4.25 21.40
CA GLN A 240 -12.51 5.20 21.64
C GLN A 240 -11.66 5.44 20.38
N ARG A 241 -11.44 6.72 20.07
CA ARG A 241 -10.52 7.14 19.01
C ARG A 241 -9.10 7.19 19.57
N PRO A 242 -8.11 6.58 18.90
CA PRO A 242 -6.71 6.70 19.30
C PRO A 242 -6.24 8.17 19.24
N ASP A 243 -5.43 8.60 20.21
CA ASP A 243 -4.82 9.93 20.21
C ASP A 243 -3.76 10.07 19.10
N ASN A 244 -3.09 8.96 18.75
CA ASN A 244 -2.11 8.93 17.66
C ASN A 244 -2.81 9.18 16.30
N PRO A 245 -2.48 10.28 15.58
CA PRO A 245 -3.16 10.65 14.33
C PRO A 245 -3.09 9.58 13.23
N TRP A 246 -1.98 8.83 13.16
CA TRP A 246 -1.81 7.76 12.18
C TRP A 246 -2.73 6.57 12.48
N LEU A 247 -2.86 6.18 13.75
CA LEU A 247 -3.79 5.12 14.17
C LEU A 247 -5.24 5.56 14.04
N ALA A 248 -5.56 6.81 14.37
CA ALA A 248 -6.87 7.40 14.12
C ALA A 248 -7.24 7.35 12.63
N SER A 249 -6.29 7.69 11.75
CA SER A 249 -6.45 7.58 10.29
C SER A 249 -6.67 6.13 9.83
N ARG A 250 -6.01 5.17 10.48
CA ARG A 250 -6.16 3.73 10.19
C ARG A 250 -7.54 3.21 10.64
N LEU A 251 -8.01 3.59 11.83
CA LEU A 251 -9.36 3.30 12.32
C LEU A 251 -10.41 3.91 11.39
N ALA A 252 -10.25 5.19 11.04
CA ALA A 252 -11.12 5.90 10.11
C ALA A 252 -11.26 5.15 8.78
N ARG A 253 -10.14 4.70 8.19
CA ARG A 253 -10.13 3.91 6.96
C ARG A 253 -10.81 2.54 7.13
N LEU A 254 -10.61 1.87 8.25
CA LEU A 254 -11.28 0.59 8.52
C LEU A 254 -12.80 0.77 8.62
N GLN A 255 -13.25 1.75 9.40
CA GLN A 255 -14.67 2.12 9.52
C GLN A 255 -15.28 2.49 8.16
N PHE A 256 -14.55 3.21 7.31
CA PHE A 256 -15.00 3.52 5.94
C PHE A 256 -15.20 2.26 5.09
N ASN A 257 -14.26 1.31 5.17
CA ASN A 257 -14.35 0.06 4.40
C ASN A 257 -15.50 -0.83 4.90
N LEU A 258 -15.69 -0.92 6.23
CA LEU A 258 -16.82 -1.62 6.83
C LEU A 258 -18.15 -0.99 6.40
N ALA A 259 -18.27 0.34 6.48
CA ALA A 259 -19.44 1.06 6.02
C ALA A 259 -19.75 0.80 4.54
N ARG A 260 -18.71 0.77 3.69
CA ARG A 260 -18.84 0.44 2.27
C ARG A 260 -19.32 -1.00 2.04
N GLN A 261 -18.87 -1.94 2.86
CA GLN A 261 -19.32 -3.32 2.78
C GLN A 261 -20.79 -3.46 3.22
N LEU A 262 -21.17 -2.85 4.34
CA LEU A 262 -22.56 -2.77 4.79
C LEU A 262 -23.48 -2.10 3.75
N GLU A 263 -23.00 -1.05 3.08
CA GLU A 263 -23.75 -0.38 2.02
C GLU A 263 -24.00 -1.32 0.82
N ARG A 264 -23.03 -2.17 0.46
CA ARG A 264 -23.18 -3.20 -0.59
C ARG A 264 -24.16 -4.30 -0.19
N GLU A 265 -24.23 -4.60 1.10
CA GLU A 265 -25.16 -5.56 1.70
C GLU A 265 -26.55 -4.95 1.95
N GLU A 266 -26.81 -3.73 1.48
CA GLU A 266 -28.07 -2.99 1.67
C GLU A 266 -28.42 -2.68 3.14
N GLN A 267 -27.45 -2.77 4.06
CA GLN A 267 -27.58 -2.39 5.48
C GLN A 267 -27.33 -0.88 5.66
N LEU A 268 -28.21 -0.06 5.08
CA LEU A 268 -27.97 1.38 4.89
C LEU A 268 -27.89 2.18 6.19
N GLU A 269 -28.66 1.85 7.22
CA GLU A 269 -28.62 2.48 8.54
C GLU A 269 -27.25 2.30 9.21
N ALA A 270 -26.77 1.06 9.27
CA ALA A 270 -25.49 0.72 9.88
C ALA A 270 -24.31 1.33 9.09
N ALA A 271 -24.39 1.28 7.75
CA ALA A 271 -23.43 1.95 6.88
C ALA A 271 -23.37 3.46 7.14
N LEU A 272 -24.53 4.12 7.24
CA LEU A 272 -24.61 5.56 7.51
C LEU A 272 -23.97 5.92 8.86
N ALA A 273 -24.24 5.15 9.91
CA ALA A 273 -23.66 5.36 11.24
C ALA A 273 -22.13 5.22 11.24
N LEU A 274 -21.59 4.21 10.55
CA LEU A 274 -20.14 4.04 10.44
C LEU A 274 -19.48 5.13 9.58
N TYR A 275 -20.09 5.56 8.48
CA TYR A 275 -19.55 6.68 7.70
C TYR A 275 -19.52 7.99 8.51
N GLN A 276 -20.47 8.21 9.42
CA GLN A 276 -20.46 9.36 10.33
C GLN A 276 -19.31 9.31 11.33
N ARG A 277 -18.99 8.12 11.85
CA ARG A 277 -17.90 7.91 12.81
C ARG A 277 -16.50 7.92 12.18
N SER A 278 -16.39 7.48 10.92
CA SER A 278 -15.12 7.28 10.21
C SER A 278 -14.27 8.55 10.14
N GLY A 279 -14.82 9.68 9.68
CA GLY A 279 -14.02 10.86 9.37
C GLY A 279 -13.00 10.66 8.24
N TRP A 280 -13.03 9.51 7.54
CA TRP A 280 -12.18 9.26 6.37
C TRP A 280 -12.69 10.06 5.18
N ARG A 281 -11.75 10.54 4.35
CA ARG A 281 -12.07 11.33 3.16
C ARG A 281 -13.06 10.62 2.25
N GLY A 282 -14.09 11.34 1.82
CA GLY A 282 -15.18 10.83 1.00
C GLY A 282 -16.29 10.13 1.79
N ALA A 283 -16.16 9.92 3.10
CA ALA A 283 -17.24 9.36 3.93
C ALA A 283 -18.49 10.24 3.87
N ARG A 284 -18.35 11.56 4.00
CA ARG A 284 -19.47 12.50 3.92
C ARG A 284 -20.21 12.41 2.58
N GLN A 285 -19.48 12.24 1.47
CA GLN A 285 -20.10 12.00 0.17
C GLN A 285 -20.93 10.71 0.13
N ARG A 286 -20.47 9.62 0.76
CA ARG A 286 -21.24 8.37 0.86
C ARG A 286 -22.47 8.54 1.72
N GLN A 287 -22.38 9.30 2.83
CA GLN A 287 -23.54 9.64 3.66
C GLN A 287 -24.62 10.36 2.83
N ILE A 288 -24.25 11.36 2.03
CA ILE A 288 -25.17 12.08 1.14
C ILE A 288 -25.85 11.11 0.17
N ARG A 289 -25.10 10.16 -0.42
CA ARG A 289 -25.65 9.16 -1.34
C ARG A 289 -26.64 8.19 -0.68
N ILE A 290 -26.34 7.74 0.54
CA ILE A 290 -27.25 6.88 1.31
C ILE A 290 -28.54 7.63 1.64
N LEU A 291 -28.44 8.89 2.07
CA LEU A 291 -29.61 9.72 2.38
C LEU A 291 -30.45 10.00 1.12
N GLU A 292 -29.82 10.27 -0.04
CA GLU A 292 -30.50 10.35 -1.34
C GLU A 292 -31.26 9.04 -1.65
N LYS A 293 -30.62 7.87 -1.48
CA LYS A 293 -31.22 6.56 -1.73
C LYS A 293 -32.43 6.29 -0.83
N ARG A 294 -32.36 6.75 0.42
CA ARG A 294 -33.43 6.65 1.42
C ARG A 294 -34.50 7.74 1.31
N ARG A 295 -34.38 8.64 0.32
CA ARG A 295 -35.27 9.80 0.10
C ARG A 295 -35.31 10.79 1.26
N ASP A 296 -34.30 10.79 2.12
CA ASP A 296 -34.11 11.79 3.18
C ASP A 296 -33.39 13.01 2.59
N HIS A 297 -34.10 13.70 1.67
CA HIS A 297 -33.54 14.79 0.88
C HIS A 297 -33.17 16.00 1.75
N VAL A 298 -33.88 16.21 2.87
CA VAL A 298 -33.62 17.32 3.80
C VAL A 298 -32.26 17.13 4.48
N ARG A 299 -32.00 15.95 5.07
CA ARG A 299 -30.69 15.68 5.70
C ARG A 299 -29.56 15.58 4.68
N ALA A 300 -29.83 15.00 3.50
CA ALA A 300 -28.85 15.00 2.41
C ALA A 300 -28.45 16.42 1.99
N HIS A 301 -29.42 17.32 1.85
CA HIS A 301 -29.19 18.71 1.49
C HIS A 301 -28.44 19.47 2.61
N ALA A 302 -28.75 19.22 3.88
CA ALA A 302 -28.00 19.81 5.00
C ALA A 302 -26.52 19.41 4.97
N LEU A 303 -26.20 18.13 4.74
CA LEU A 303 -24.80 17.69 4.57
C LEU A 303 -24.13 18.31 3.35
N VAL A 304 -24.86 18.48 2.24
CA VAL A 304 -24.36 19.19 1.06
C VAL A 304 -24.00 20.63 1.39
N GLN A 305 -24.83 21.36 2.15
CA GLN A 305 -24.52 22.74 2.53
C GLN A 305 -23.29 22.82 3.44
N GLN A 306 -23.16 21.88 4.38
CA GLN A 306 -21.94 21.78 5.21
C GLN A 306 -20.70 21.54 4.33
N ALA A 307 -20.78 20.62 3.37
CA ALA A 307 -19.67 20.32 2.48
C ALA A 307 -19.33 21.43 1.47
N LEU A 308 -20.31 22.25 1.09
CA LEU A 308 -20.07 23.45 0.27
C LEU A 308 -19.39 24.57 1.05
N ALA A 309 -19.67 24.69 2.35
CA ALA A 309 -19.04 25.68 3.23
C ALA A 309 -17.60 25.30 3.58
N GLU A 310 -17.37 24.02 3.88
CA GLU A 310 -16.06 23.50 4.27
C GLU A 310 -15.83 22.13 3.59
N PRO A 311 -15.37 22.13 2.32
CA PRO A 311 -15.06 20.89 1.60
C PRO A 311 -13.82 20.21 2.19
N GLU A 312 -13.81 18.89 2.18
CA GLU A 312 -12.65 18.06 2.55
C GLU A 312 -11.53 18.20 1.51
N ASP A 313 -11.89 18.24 0.22
CA ASP A 313 -10.97 18.40 -0.91
C ASP A 313 -11.71 18.81 -2.21
N ASP A 314 -10.95 19.05 -3.29
CA ASP A 314 -11.48 19.38 -4.62
C ASP A 314 -12.40 18.28 -5.19
N ALA A 315 -12.16 17.00 -4.83
CA ALA A 315 -12.95 15.88 -5.34
C ALA A 315 -14.35 15.88 -4.71
N GLU A 316 -14.42 16.13 -3.41
CA GLU A 316 -15.68 16.28 -2.71
C GLU A 316 -16.46 17.49 -3.23
N MET A 317 -15.82 18.66 -3.37
CA MET A 317 -16.46 19.86 -3.91
C MET A 317 -17.13 19.57 -5.27
N GLN A 318 -16.45 18.87 -6.17
CA GLN A 318 -17.00 18.49 -7.48
C GLN A 318 -18.24 17.59 -7.35
N LEU A 319 -18.23 16.63 -6.43
CA LEU A 319 -19.35 15.70 -6.23
C LEU A 319 -20.54 16.36 -5.53
N VAL A 320 -20.27 17.23 -4.56
CA VAL A 320 -21.26 17.96 -3.79
C VAL A 320 -21.98 18.99 -4.67
N LEU A 321 -21.28 19.69 -5.56
CA LEU A 321 -21.92 20.57 -6.55
C LEU A 321 -22.88 19.82 -7.48
N ARG A 322 -22.60 18.56 -7.81
CA ARG A 322 -23.55 17.71 -8.58
C ARG A 322 -24.74 17.29 -7.72
N ALA A 323 -24.51 16.99 -6.44
CA ALA A 323 -25.54 16.59 -5.49
C ALA A 323 -26.50 17.74 -5.17
N GLU A 324 -25.97 18.94 -4.97
CA GLU A 324 -26.73 20.18 -4.76
C GLU A 324 -27.79 20.36 -5.85
N ARG A 325 -27.42 20.29 -7.14
CA ARG A 325 -28.38 20.51 -8.23
C ARG A 325 -29.53 19.50 -8.22
N ARG A 326 -29.21 18.23 -7.93
CA ARG A 326 -30.24 17.17 -7.86
C ARG A 326 -31.15 17.38 -6.66
N LEU A 327 -30.58 17.65 -5.49
CA LEU A 327 -31.31 17.81 -4.24
C LEU A 327 -32.14 19.10 -4.21
N ALA A 328 -31.62 20.21 -4.74
CA ALA A 328 -32.36 21.46 -4.88
C ALA A 328 -33.62 21.25 -5.72
N ARG A 329 -33.52 20.52 -6.85
CA ARG A 329 -34.67 20.15 -7.67
C ARG A 329 -35.68 19.28 -6.90
N GLN A 330 -35.22 18.31 -6.11
CA GLN A 330 -36.11 17.45 -5.31
C GLN A 330 -36.82 18.22 -4.19
N LEU A 331 -36.20 19.28 -3.66
CA LEU A 331 -36.72 20.10 -2.57
C LEU A 331 -37.46 21.36 -3.06
N GLY A 332 -37.56 21.60 -4.37
CA GLY A 332 -38.17 22.82 -4.92
C GLY A 332 -37.38 24.11 -4.66
N LEU A 333 -36.08 23.99 -4.38
CA LEU A 333 -35.18 25.12 -4.13
C LEU A 333 -34.63 25.70 -5.44
N PRO A 334 -34.31 27.00 -5.48
CA PRO A 334 -33.69 27.60 -6.66
C PRO A 334 -32.30 26.98 -6.92
N PRO A 335 -31.95 26.70 -8.18
CA PRO A 335 -30.65 26.12 -8.50
C PRO A 335 -29.52 27.13 -8.25
N ARG A 336 -28.39 26.67 -7.69
CA ARG A 336 -27.20 27.49 -7.55
C ARG A 336 -26.63 27.90 -8.91
N ALA A 337 -26.21 29.16 -9.02
CA ALA A 337 -25.47 29.65 -10.18
C ALA A 337 -24.13 28.91 -10.30
N VAL A 338 -23.83 28.41 -11.49
CA VAL A 338 -22.61 27.65 -11.78
C VAL A 338 -21.66 28.54 -12.57
N ALA A 339 -20.41 28.66 -12.13
CA ALA A 339 -19.36 29.26 -12.94
C ALA A 339 -19.19 28.47 -14.26
N GLY A 340 -18.99 29.18 -15.37
CA GLY A 340 -18.75 28.57 -16.68
C GLY A 340 -17.55 27.61 -16.63
N LYS A 341 -17.70 26.45 -17.26
CA LYS A 341 -16.61 25.48 -17.37
C LYS A 341 -15.62 25.98 -18.43
N ALA A 342 -14.32 25.99 -18.11
CA ALA A 342 -13.31 26.19 -19.13
C ALA A 342 -13.29 24.94 -20.03
N ASP A 343 -13.62 25.09 -21.30
CA ASP A 343 -13.51 23.98 -22.24
C ASP A 343 -12.02 23.69 -22.50
N SER A 344 -11.61 22.46 -22.20
CA SER A 344 -10.29 21.97 -22.59
C SER A 344 -10.29 21.80 -24.11
N PRO A 345 -9.28 22.28 -24.83
CA PRO A 345 -9.19 22.08 -26.27
C PRO A 345 -9.23 20.58 -26.61
N ARG A 346 -9.90 20.25 -27.72
CA ARG A 346 -10.14 18.87 -28.17
C ARG A 346 -9.74 18.73 -29.62
N PHE A 347 -9.23 17.55 -29.96
CA PHE A 347 -9.13 17.10 -31.35
C PHE A 347 -9.55 15.63 -31.47
N ASP A 348 -9.90 15.22 -32.69
CA ASP A 348 -10.42 13.90 -32.99
C ASP A 348 -9.49 13.19 -33.99
N LEU A 349 -9.24 11.91 -33.77
CA LEU A 349 -8.46 11.05 -34.66
C LEU A 349 -9.29 9.85 -35.12
N VAL A 350 -9.09 9.47 -36.37
CA VAL A 350 -9.61 8.20 -36.92
C VAL A 350 -8.39 7.32 -37.22
N LEU A 351 -8.23 6.23 -36.47
CA LEU A 351 -7.06 5.36 -36.55
C LEU A 351 -7.44 3.95 -37.00
N PRO A 352 -6.53 3.22 -37.68
CA PRO A 352 -6.68 1.77 -37.86
C PRO A 352 -6.84 1.07 -36.51
N GLY A 353 -7.84 0.21 -36.36
CA GLY A 353 -8.16 -0.35 -35.04
C GLY A 353 -8.69 -1.78 -35.05
N PRO A 354 -8.76 -2.41 -33.85
CA PRO A 354 -8.16 -1.94 -32.59
C PRO A 354 -6.65 -2.23 -32.52
N HIS A 355 -5.88 -1.28 -31.98
CA HIS A 355 -4.44 -1.47 -31.74
C HIS A 355 -4.20 -2.50 -30.62
N PRO A 356 -3.28 -3.46 -30.78
CA PRO A 356 -3.12 -4.60 -29.85
C PRO A 356 -2.67 -4.20 -28.44
N LEU A 357 -2.05 -3.03 -28.29
CA LEU A 357 -1.50 -2.56 -27.01
C LEU A 357 -2.33 -1.43 -26.36
N GLY A 358 -3.48 -1.06 -26.93
CA GLY A 358 -4.34 0.02 -26.42
C GLY A 358 -4.34 1.28 -27.28
N VAL A 359 -5.29 2.18 -26.97
CA VAL A 359 -5.59 3.36 -27.77
C VAL A 359 -4.55 4.47 -27.60
N GLU A 360 -3.99 4.58 -26.41
CA GLU A 360 -2.96 5.54 -26.04
C GLU A 360 -1.69 5.33 -26.88
N LEU A 361 -1.30 4.06 -27.07
CA LEU A 361 -0.15 3.71 -27.91
C LEU A 361 -0.43 3.94 -29.40
N ALA A 362 -1.66 3.70 -29.87
CA ALA A 362 -2.05 4.03 -31.25
C ALA A 362 -1.93 5.54 -31.52
N VAL A 363 -2.38 6.38 -30.57
CA VAL A 363 -2.25 7.84 -30.67
C VAL A 363 -0.77 8.26 -30.61
N ARG A 364 0.01 7.67 -29.71
CA ARG A 364 1.46 7.92 -29.62
C ARG A 364 2.14 7.64 -30.96
N GLU A 365 1.92 6.46 -31.54
CA GLU A 365 2.52 6.06 -32.82
C GLU A 365 2.07 6.97 -33.97
N HIS A 366 0.80 7.36 -34.00
CA HIS A 366 0.28 8.26 -35.02
C HIS A 366 0.86 9.68 -34.95
N LEU A 367 1.07 10.21 -33.74
CA LEU A 367 1.52 11.59 -33.53
C LEU A 367 3.06 11.73 -33.46
N SER A 368 3.78 10.65 -33.15
CA SER A 368 5.23 10.70 -32.95
C SER A 368 5.98 10.82 -34.26
N SER A 369 6.97 11.71 -34.29
CA SER A 369 7.96 11.85 -35.37
C SER A 369 9.29 12.32 -34.78
N ASP A 370 10.37 12.26 -35.54
CA ASP A 370 11.70 12.71 -35.10
C ASP A 370 11.72 14.18 -34.65
N GLN A 371 10.88 15.03 -35.25
CA GLN A 371 10.77 16.45 -34.91
C GLN A 371 9.78 16.73 -33.78
N ALA A 372 8.88 15.78 -33.51
CA ALA A 372 7.81 15.93 -32.54
C ALA A 372 7.56 14.62 -31.75
N PRO A 373 8.55 14.12 -30.99
CA PRO A 373 8.44 12.85 -30.30
C PRO A 373 7.32 12.85 -29.26
N VAL A 374 6.63 11.71 -29.13
CA VAL A 374 5.53 11.53 -28.18
C VAL A 374 5.86 10.41 -27.20
N TYR A 375 5.74 10.69 -25.92
CA TYR A 375 5.99 9.75 -24.85
C TYR A 375 4.69 9.44 -24.11
N TYR A 376 4.44 8.16 -23.84
CA TYR A 376 3.42 7.73 -22.89
C TYR A 376 4.04 7.81 -21.50
N VAL A 377 3.59 8.79 -20.71
CA VAL A 377 4.16 9.10 -19.39
C VAL A 377 3.14 9.04 -18.27
N GLU A 378 1.87 9.30 -18.57
CA GLU A 378 0.79 9.27 -17.59
C GLU A 378 1.16 10.16 -16.38
N ASN A 379 0.97 9.69 -15.15
CA ASN A 379 1.36 10.42 -13.95
C ASN A 379 2.88 10.52 -13.73
N SER A 380 3.66 9.63 -14.38
CA SER A 380 5.04 9.32 -13.98
C SER A 380 6.03 10.45 -14.26
N LEU A 381 5.86 11.23 -15.33
CA LEU A 381 6.80 12.30 -15.67
C LEU A 381 6.74 13.42 -14.64
N ILE A 382 5.55 13.98 -14.38
CA ILE A 382 5.41 15.12 -13.47
C ILE A 382 5.74 14.70 -12.04
N THR A 383 5.27 13.53 -11.58
CA THR A 383 5.67 13.03 -10.24
C THR A 383 7.16 12.76 -10.18
N GLY A 384 7.77 12.21 -11.24
CA GLY A 384 9.20 11.97 -11.31
C GLY A 384 10.01 13.26 -11.19
N LEU A 385 9.67 14.29 -11.96
CA LEU A 385 10.33 15.60 -11.89
C LEU A 385 10.19 16.24 -10.50
N PHE A 386 9.00 16.15 -9.88
CA PHE A 386 8.79 16.58 -8.50
C PHE A 386 9.70 15.80 -7.52
N GLY A 387 9.74 14.48 -7.65
CA GLY A 387 10.57 13.62 -6.80
C GLY A 387 12.07 13.93 -6.91
N LEU A 388 12.55 14.21 -8.13
CA LEU A 388 13.94 14.62 -8.36
C LEU A 388 14.23 16.02 -7.78
N LEU A 389 13.34 16.99 -8.01
CA LEU A 389 13.51 18.36 -7.53
C LEU A 389 13.54 18.41 -5.99
N CYS A 390 12.58 17.73 -5.37
CA CYS A 390 12.32 17.79 -3.94
C CYS A 390 12.94 16.62 -3.15
N TRP A 391 13.90 15.89 -3.75
CA TRP A 391 14.49 14.69 -3.14
C TRP A 391 14.98 14.92 -1.71
N GLU A 392 15.72 16.02 -1.50
CA GLU A 392 16.26 16.40 -0.19
C GLU A 392 15.16 16.65 0.84
N ALA A 393 14.07 17.32 0.46
CA ALA A 393 12.94 17.56 1.34
C ALA A 393 12.19 16.25 1.67
N ILE A 394 11.94 15.42 0.66
CA ILE A 394 11.23 14.14 0.81
C ILE A 394 11.97 13.21 1.77
N PHE A 395 13.30 13.14 1.66
CA PHE A 395 14.16 12.27 2.48
C PHE A 395 14.84 12.99 3.65
N ALA A 396 14.32 14.15 4.07
CA ALA A 396 14.83 14.86 5.24
C ALA A 396 14.70 14.00 6.51
N PRO A 397 15.74 13.90 7.35
CA PRO A 397 15.79 13.03 8.53
C PRO A 397 14.97 13.60 9.70
N LEU A 398 13.66 13.77 9.51
CA LEU A 398 12.77 14.26 10.57
C LEU A 398 12.41 13.16 11.56
N PRO A 399 12.24 13.48 12.86
CA PRO A 399 11.74 12.54 13.86
C PRO A 399 10.42 11.89 13.42
N GLY A 400 10.35 10.57 13.52
CA GLY A 400 9.18 9.77 13.13
C GLY A 400 8.95 9.62 11.61
N ALA A 401 9.71 10.31 10.75
CA ALA A 401 9.58 10.14 9.30
C ALA A 401 10.31 8.88 8.82
N PHE A 402 11.46 8.58 9.42
CA PHE A 402 12.29 7.41 9.11
C PHE A 402 12.79 6.77 10.41
N PHE A 403 12.61 5.46 10.54
CA PHE A 403 12.93 4.71 11.76
C PHE A 403 13.46 3.29 11.52
N HIS A 404 13.63 2.90 10.26
CA HIS A 404 14.44 1.75 9.84
C HIS A 404 15.07 2.00 8.45
N PRO A 405 16.05 1.18 8.01
CA PRO A 405 16.77 1.40 6.75
C PRO A 405 15.99 1.12 5.46
N PHE A 406 14.74 0.67 5.56
CA PHE A 406 13.95 0.09 4.46
C PHE A 406 12.73 0.95 4.09
N HIS A 407 12.87 2.28 4.19
CA HIS A 407 11.83 3.22 3.80
C HIS A 407 11.97 3.60 2.33
N SER A 408 10.95 3.29 1.53
CA SER A 408 10.80 3.88 0.19
C SER A 408 10.28 5.32 0.26
N ALA A 409 9.62 5.69 1.35
CA ALA A 409 9.02 7.00 1.59
C ALA A 409 9.02 7.33 3.10
N PRO A 410 8.98 8.61 3.48
CA PRO A 410 8.77 8.99 4.87
C PRO A 410 7.39 8.52 5.35
N ALA A 411 7.29 8.08 6.61
CA ALA A 411 6.04 7.57 7.19
C ALA A 411 4.92 8.62 7.22
N ASP A 412 5.27 9.91 7.28
CA ASP A 412 4.34 11.03 7.29
C ASP A 412 4.02 11.58 5.89
N LEU A 413 4.40 10.90 4.79
CA LEU A 413 4.20 11.38 3.40
C LEU A 413 2.76 11.85 3.11
N HIS A 414 1.78 11.18 3.73
CA HIS A 414 0.36 11.46 3.53
C HIS A 414 -0.29 12.18 4.72
N SER A 415 0.52 12.67 5.65
CA SER A 415 0.06 13.51 6.75
C SER A 415 -0.27 14.92 6.23
N PRO A 416 -1.33 15.58 6.75
CA PRO A 416 -1.67 16.96 6.37
C PRO A 416 -0.54 17.97 6.61
N ASP A 417 0.33 17.70 7.58
CA ASP A 417 1.47 18.54 7.95
C ASP A 417 2.79 18.15 7.27
N PHE A 418 2.79 17.19 6.32
CA PHE A 418 4.00 16.71 5.64
C PHE A 418 4.88 17.86 5.10
N HIS A 419 4.23 18.83 4.43
CA HIS A 419 4.88 20.01 3.87
C HIS A 419 5.29 21.01 4.96
N SER A 420 4.41 21.32 5.91
CA SER A 420 4.66 22.31 6.97
C SER A 420 5.70 21.87 7.99
N ARG A 421 6.02 20.58 8.07
CA ARG A 421 7.16 20.04 8.83
C ARG A 421 8.52 20.25 8.15
N ARG A 422 8.53 20.57 6.85
CA ARG A 422 9.73 20.70 6.01
C ARG A 422 9.81 22.04 5.24
N PRO A 423 9.39 23.19 5.81
CA PRO A 423 9.17 24.41 5.03
C PRO A 423 10.46 24.86 4.33
N GLN A 424 11.54 24.99 5.09
CA GLN A 424 12.84 25.43 4.56
C GLN A 424 13.42 24.50 3.50
N ALA A 425 13.21 23.18 3.63
CA ALA A 425 13.72 22.21 2.67
C ALA A 425 12.95 22.29 1.34
N PHE A 426 11.62 22.40 1.40
CA PHE A 426 10.81 22.59 0.20
C PHE A 426 11.06 23.95 -0.44
N ASP A 427 11.17 25.02 0.35
CA ASP A 427 11.48 26.37 -0.14
C ASP A 427 12.82 26.36 -0.90
N ARG A 428 13.86 25.73 -0.33
CA ARG A 428 15.16 25.57 -1.00
C ARG A 428 15.06 24.78 -2.31
N CYS A 429 14.30 23.69 -2.33
CA CYS A 429 14.09 22.90 -3.54
C CYS A 429 13.36 23.70 -4.63
N LEU A 430 12.29 24.42 -4.27
CA LEU A 430 11.47 25.18 -5.21
C LEU A 430 12.18 26.44 -5.72
N ALA A 431 12.99 27.10 -4.89
CA ALA A 431 13.78 28.27 -5.28
C ALA A 431 14.78 27.97 -6.41
N ARG A 432 15.18 26.70 -6.60
CA ARG A 432 16.03 26.31 -7.74
C ARG A 432 15.37 26.60 -9.09
N LEU A 433 14.04 26.65 -9.15
CA LEU A 433 13.28 26.95 -10.37
C LEU A 433 13.37 28.42 -10.79
N GLU A 434 13.90 29.30 -9.93
CA GLU A 434 14.10 30.72 -10.22
C GLU A 434 15.31 30.98 -11.14
N SER A 435 16.15 29.97 -11.37
CA SER A 435 17.33 30.02 -12.23
C SER A 435 17.48 28.71 -13.00
N ASP A 436 18.38 28.63 -13.99
CA ASP A 436 18.64 27.37 -14.70
C ASP A 436 19.33 26.27 -13.85
N SER A 437 19.63 26.56 -12.58
CA SER A 437 20.27 25.60 -11.66
C SER A 437 19.43 24.34 -11.41
N TYR A 438 18.10 24.41 -11.52
CA TYR A 438 17.24 23.22 -11.37
C TYR A 438 17.58 22.13 -12.40
N ARG A 439 17.97 22.50 -13.63
CA ARG A 439 18.30 21.52 -14.69
C ARG A 439 19.51 20.68 -14.30
N GLN A 440 20.55 21.32 -13.75
CA GLN A 440 21.74 20.63 -13.27
C GLN A 440 21.42 19.76 -12.04
N HIS A 441 20.61 20.29 -11.11
CA HIS A 441 20.14 19.55 -9.94
C HIS A 441 19.38 18.28 -10.32
N LEU A 442 18.39 18.37 -11.22
CA LEU A 442 17.60 17.22 -11.66
C LEU A 442 18.47 16.14 -12.30
N ARG A 443 19.42 16.51 -13.17
CA ARG A 443 20.40 15.57 -13.75
C ARG A 443 21.26 14.92 -12.69
N HIS A 444 21.76 15.69 -11.73
CA HIS A 444 22.57 15.18 -10.63
C HIS A 444 21.80 14.15 -9.80
N ILE A 445 20.59 14.49 -9.35
CA ILE A 445 19.75 13.56 -8.59
C ILE A 445 19.42 12.32 -9.41
N TRP A 446 19.03 12.47 -10.68
CA TRP A 446 18.72 11.32 -11.54
C TRP A 446 19.89 10.35 -11.67
N ARG A 447 21.11 10.87 -11.91
CA ARG A 447 22.33 10.04 -12.04
C ARG A 447 22.72 9.35 -10.74
N HIS A 448 22.68 10.06 -9.62
CA HIS A 448 23.18 9.53 -8.34
C HIS A 448 22.15 8.69 -7.58
N LYS A 449 20.85 8.91 -7.81
CA LYS A 449 19.77 8.24 -7.09
C LYS A 449 19.05 7.16 -7.92
N GLN A 450 19.53 6.90 -9.13
CA GLN A 450 18.95 5.89 -10.02
C GLN A 450 18.78 4.53 -9.32
N GLY A 451 17.58 3.96 -9.41
CA GLY A 451 17.24 2.66 -8.84
C GLY A 451 16.91 2.67 -7.35
N ILE A 452 16.99 3.83 -6.67
CA ILE A 452 16.56 3.94 -5.27
C ILE A 452 15.04 3.95 -5.18
N GLN A 453 14.47 3.15 -4.29
CA GLN A 453 13.04 3.10 -3.99
C GLN A 453 12.51 4.48 -3.59
N THR A 454 11.44 4.94 -4.26
CA THR A 454 10.84 6.26 -4.06
C THR A 454 9.38 6.25 -4.52
N PRO A 455 8.46 7.00 -3.86
CA PRO A 455 7.05 6.97 -4.21
C PRO A 455 6.71 7.76 -5.49
N PHE A 456 7.66 8.53 -6.03
CA PHE A 456 7.42 9.52 -7.08
C PHE A 456 8.12 9.25 -8.41
N VAL A 457 9.33 8.67 -8.39
CA VAL A 457 10.14 8.46 -9.61
C VAL A 457 9.99 7.04 -10.11
N ASN A 458 9.45 6.89 -11.32
CA ASN A 458 9.50 5.64 -12.06
C ASN A 458 10.79 5.61 -12.89
N TRP A 459 11.85 4.98 -12.37
CA TRP A 459 13.17 4.93 -13.01
C TRP A 459 13.18 4.23 -14.37
N ALA A 460 12.29 3.26 -14.59
CA ALA A 460 12.19 2.55 -15.86
C ALA A 460 11.58 3.42 -16.96
N LEU A 461 10.66 4.33 -16.60
CA LEU A 461 9.97 5.22 -17.53
C LEU A 461 10.74 6.52 -17.75
N LEU A 462 11.28 7.13 -16.69
CA LEU A 462 12.04 8.39 -16.77
C LEU A 462 13.48 8.12 -17.22
N SER A 463 13.65 7.82 -18.51
CA SER A 463 14.96 7.66 -19.15
C SER A 463 15.74 8.98 -19.18
N GLU A 464 17.07 8.92 -19.42
CA GLU A 464 17.88 10.13 -19.59
C GLU A 464 17.38 10.96 -20.78
N GLU A 465 17.00 10.31 -21.89
CA GLU A 465 16.44 10.98 -23.06
C GLU A 465 15.16 11.76 -22.74
N LEU A 466 14.20 11.11 -22.06
CA LEU A 466 12.95 11.77 -21.65
C LEU A 466 13.22 12.91 -20.67
N LEU A 467 14.15 12.73 -19.72
CA LEU A 467 14.54 13.77 -18.79
C LEU A 467 15.13 14.98 -19.52
N GLU A 468 16.06 14.78 -20.46
CA GLU A 468 16.66 15.87 -21.22
C GLU A 468 15.64 16.59 -22.10
N MET A 469 14.74 15.86 -22.75
CA MET A 469 13.65 16.42 -23.54
C MET A 469 12.71 17.28 -22.68
N ALA A 470 12.33 16.74 -21.52
CA ALA A 470 11.48 17.44 -20.56
C ALA A 470 12.17 18.70 -20.02
N LEU A 471 13.45 18.62 -19.63
CA LEU A 471 14.20 19.79 -19.20
C LEU A 471 14.25 20.85 -20.30
N HIS A 472 14.55 20.47 -21.54
CA HIS A 472 14.67 21.40 -22.67
C HIS A 472 13.36 22.11 -23.04
N CYS A 473 12.22 21.40 -22.98
CA CYS A 473 10.95 21.91 -23.50
C CYS A 473 9.97 22.42 -22.43
N LEU A 474 10.12 22.03 -21.15
CA LEU A 474 9.19 22.42 -20.09
C LEU A 474 9.60 23.74 -19.45
N PRO A 475 8.70 24.75 -19.40
CA PRO A 475 8.96 25.97 -18.66
C PRO A 475 9.09 25.72 -17.16
N ALA A 476 10.07 26.33 -16.50
CA ALA A 476 10.28 26.21 -15.04
C ALA A 476 9.02 26.62 -14.24
N ARG A 477 8.29 27.65 -14.72
CA ARG A 477 7.02 28.09 -14.13
C ARG A 477 5.96 26.98 -14.11
N HIS A 478 5.89 26.15 -15.16
CA HIS A 478 4.91 25.06 -15.19
C HIS A 478 5.29 23.96 -14.19
N LEU A 479 6.58 23.64 -14.09
CA LEU A 479 7.08 22.72 -13.07
C LEU A 479 6.80 23.23 -11.65
N GLN A 480 6.97 24.52 -11.39
CA GLN A 480 6.62 25.15 -10.10
C GLN A 480 5.14 24.97 -9.76
N LEU A 481 4.25 25.27 -10.71
CA LEU A 481 2.81 25.14 -10.54
C LEU A 481 2.38 23.68 -10.31
N TRP A 482 3.03 22.71 -10.98
CA TRP A 482 2.77 21.30 -10.72
C TRP A 482 3.25 20.87 -9.33
N CYS A 483 4.44 21.32 -8.91
CA CYS A 483 4.95 21.02 -7.57
C CYS A 483 4.02 21.59 -6.49
N GLN A 484 3.57 22.85 -6.64
CA GLN A 484 2.63 23.47 -5.72
C GLN A 484 1.29 22.71 -5.64
N ARG A 485 0.76 22.30 -6.80
CA ARG A 485 -0.45 21.46 -6.84
C ARG A 485 -0.25 20.12 -6.12
N LEU A 486 0.87 19.44 -6.39
CA LEU A 486 1.20 18.17 -5.73
C LEU A 486 1.31 18.37 -4.21
N LEU A 487 2.01 19.41 -3.74
CA LEU A 487 2.19 19.69 -2.32
C LEU A 487 0.90 20.07 -1.59
N ALA A 488 -0.06 20.67 -2.28
CA ALA A 488 -1.38 20.97 -1.69
C ALA A 488 -2.14 19.71 -1.28
N ASP A 489 -2.00 18.61 -2.03
CA ASP A 489 -2.50 17.29 -1.63
C ASP A 489 -1.82 16.16 -2.44
N LEU A 490 -0.78 15.57 -1.87
CA LEU A 490 -0.01 14.52 -2.55
C LEU A 490 -0.85 13.27 -2.85
N ARG A 491 -1.85 12.97 -2.02
CA ARG A 491 -2.71 11.80 -2.20
C ARG A 491 -3.71 12.05 -3.34
N ALA A 492 -4.33 13.23 -3.36
CA ALA A 492 -5.37 13.55 -4.35
C ALA A 492 -4.80 13.94 -5.72
N HIS A 493 -3.62 14.59 -5.76
CA HIS A 493 -3.10 15.20 -6.97
C HIS A 493 -2.05 14.37 -7.71
N ARG A 494 -1.56 13.28 -7.14
CA ARG A 494 -0.60 12.37 -7.82
C ARG A 494 -1.19 11.53 -8.96
N THR A 495 -2.49 11.63 -9.23
CA THR A 495 -3.19 10.87 -10.28
C THR A 495 -4.06 11.75 -11.16
N GLY A 496 -4.37 11.28 -12.37
CA GLY A 496 -5.25 11.95 -13.33
C GLY A 496 -4.52 12.92 -14.23
N MET A 497 -3.20 12.82 -14.35
CA MET A 497 -2.44 13.58 -15.34
C MET A 497 -2.65 12.96 -16.74
N PRO A 498 -2.50 13.75 -17.82
CA PRO A 498 -2.70 13.26 -19.18
C PRO A 498 -1.78 12.09 -19.56
N ASP A 499 -2.28 11.17 -20.38
CA ASP A 499 -1.58 9.94 -20.76
C ASP A 499 -0.26 10.21 -21.50
N LEU A 500 -0.29 11.15 -22.45
CA LEU A 500 0.83 11.42 -23.34
C LEU A 500 1.40 12.83 -23.15
N ILE A 501 2.68 12.97 -23.47
CA ILE A 501 3.32 14.26 -23.68
C ILE A 501 4.05 14.27 -25.03
N GLN A 502 3.84 15.32 -25.80
CA GLN A 502 4.51 15.58 -27.06
C GLN A 502 5.44 16.78 -26.90
N PHE A 503 6.65 16.68 -27.45
CA PHE A 503 7.65 17.74 -27.41
C PHE A 503 8.00 18.21 -28.82
N TRP A 504 8.29 19.50 -28.99
CA TRP A 504 8.90 20.04 -30.22
C TRP A 504 10.19 20.76 -29.82
N PRO A 505 11.34 20.05 -29.75
CA PRO A 505 12.58 20.58 -29.18
C PRO A 505 13.13 21.79 -29.92
N GLN A 506 12.97 21.87 -31.24
CA GLN A 506 13.41 23.04 -32.03
C GLN A 506 12.66 24.33 -31.64
N GLN A 507 11.46 24.19 -31.08
CA GLN A 507 10.58 25.29 -30.74
C GLN A 507 10.44 25.46 -29.21
N GLN A 508 11.15 24.63 -28.43
CA GLN A 508 11.08 24.57 -26.95
C GLN A 508 9.65 24.58 -26.41
N ARG A 509 8.76 23.82 -27.05
CA ARG A 509 7.35 23.70 -26.64
C ARG A 509 6.98 22.26 -26.36
N TYR A 510 5.88 22.10 -25.65
CA TYR A 510 5.28 20.80 -25.37
C TYR A 510 3.76 20.88 -25.45
N ARG A 511 3.11 19.72 -25.45
CA ARG A 511 1.66 19.57 -25.25
C ARG A 511 1.40 18.27 -24.51
N MET A 512 0.54 18.31 -23.50
CA MET A 512 0.03 17.10 -22.83
C MET A 512 -1.30 16.68 -23.47
N ILE A 513 -1.51 15.37 -23.63
CA ILE A 513 -2.66 14.83 -24.35
C ILE A 513 -3.29 13.72 -23.52
N GLU A 514 -4.57 13.90 -23.19
CA GLU A 514 -5.40 12.89 -22.56
C GLU A 514 -6.18 12.15 -23.65
N VAL A 515 -6.02 10.84 -23.75
CA VAL A 515 -6.58 10.02 -24.83
C VAL A 515 -7.88 9.37 -24.38
N LYS A 516 -8.88 9.37 -25.26
CA LYS A 516 -10.18 8.73 -25.05
C LYS A 516 -10.54 7.85 -26.23
N GLY A 517 -10.54 6.55 -25.97
CA GLY A 517 -11.04 5.56 -26.92
C GLY A 517 -12.57 5.59 -27.06
N PRO A 518 -13.12 4.81 -28.02
CA PRO A 518 -14.55 4.73 -28.24
C PRO A 518 -15.31 4.33 -26.96
N GLY A 519 -16.24 5.18 -26.52
CA GLY A 519 -17.06 4.95 -25.33
C GLY A 519 -16.43 5.40 -24.01
N ASP A 520 -15.15 5.79 -23.99
CA ASP A 520 -14.49 6.27 -22.77
C ASP A 520 -14.84 7.74 -22.45
N ARG A 521 -14.81 8.09 -21.16
CA ARG A 521 -15.11 9.43 -20.65
C ARG A 521 -14.05 9.85 -19.65
N LEU A 522 -13.74 11.16 -19.64
CA LEU A 522 -12.88 11.76 -18.64
C LEU A 522 -13.35 11.47 -17.22
N GLN A 523 -12.43 10.90 -16.43
CA GLN A 523 -12.57 10.70 -15.00
C GLN A 523 -12.52 12.03 -14.24
N ASP A 524 -12.99 12.03 -12.99
CA ASP A 524 -13.12 13.25 -12.19
C ASP A 524 -11.75 13.87 -11.85
N ASN A 525 -10.74 13.07 -11.52
CA ASN A 525 -9.36 13.53 -11.30
C ASN A 525 -8.72 14.11 -12.58
N GLN A 526 -8.94 13.48 -13.74
CA GLN A 526 -8.49 13.99 -15.04
C GLN A 526 -9.08 15.36 -15.34
N ARG A 527 -10.39 15.53 -15.13
CA ARG A 527 -11.05 16.84 -15.30
C ARG A 527 -10.43 17.91 -14.39
N ARG A 528 -10.11 17.58 -13.13
CA ARG A 528 -9.47 18.54 -12.22
C ARG A 528 -8.07 18.94 -12.69
N TRP A 529 -7.29 18.02 -13.25
CA TRP A 529 -5.99 18.32 -13.84
C TRP A 529 -6.10 19.17 -15.12
N LEU A 530 -7.02 18.84 -16.01
CA LEU A 530 -7.29 19.62 -17.22
C LEU A 530 -7.73 21.06 -16.90
N ASP A 531 -8.66 21.22 -15.94
CA ASP A 531 -9.11 22.54 -15.47
C ASP A 531 -7.95 23.34 -14.85
N TYR A 532 -7.07 22.69 -14.07
CA TYR A 532 -5.89 23.34 -13.50
C TYR A 532 -4.93 23.82 -14.59
N CYS A 533 -4.58 22.94 -15.53
CA CYS A 533 -3.73 23.27 -16.67
C CYS A 533 -4.30 24.43 -17.49
N ALA A 534 -5.61 24.42 -17.77
CA ALA A 534 -6.28 25.49 -18.52
C ALA A 534 -6.21 26.85 -17.79
N ARG A 535 -6.48 26.88 -16.47
CA ARG A 535 -6.38 28.12 -15.65
C ARG A 535 -4.98 28.72 -15.65
N HIS A 536 -3.96 27.88 -15.78
CA HIS A 536 -2.56 28.27 -15.81
C HIS A 536 -1.96 28.36 -17.22
N GLN A 537 -2.80 28.30 -18.28
CA GLN A 537 -2.37 28.40 -19.67
C GLN A 537 -1.32 27.34 -20.07
N MET A 538 -1.40 26.15 -19.46
CA MET A 538 -0.56 25.01 -19.83
C MET A 538 -1.15 24.32 -21.06
N PRO A 539 -0.32 23.93 -22.05
CA PRO A 539 -0.79 23.29 -23.27
C PRO A 539 -1.28 21.87 -22.98
N VAL A 540 -2.59 21.71 -22.87
CA VAL A 540 -3.25 20.42 -22.66
C VAL A 540 -4.45 20.27 -23.58
N GLU A 541 -4.62 19.06 -24.13
CA GLU A 541 -5.71 18.75 -25.04
C GLU A 541 -6.29 17.35 -24.77
N VAL A 542 -7.54 17.13 -25.18
CA VAL A 542 -8.18 15.81 -25.13
C VAL A 542 -8.31 15.25 -26.55
N CYS A 543 -7.75 14.06 -26.77
CA CYS A 543 -7.82 13.34 -28.04
C CYS A 543 -8.92 12.29 -27.99
N TYR A 544 -9.92 12.38 -28.86
CA TYR A 544 -10.94 11.34 -29.02
C TYR A 544 -10.63 10.48 -30.24
N VAL A 545 -10.56 9.16 -30.04
CA VAL A 545 -10.23 8.21 -31.11
C VAL A 545 -11.46 7.46 -31.57
N GLN A 546 -11.60 7.35 -32.88
CA GLN A 546 -12.50 6.42 -33.55
C GLN A 546 -11.67 5.41 -34.36
N TRP A 547 -12.12 4.17 -34.41
CA TRP A 547 -11.50 3.15 -35.26
C TRP A 547 -12.05 3.23 -36.67
N THR A 548 -11.19 3.14 -37.68
CA THR A 548 -11.64 2.87 -39.06
C THR A 548 -12.39 1.55 -39.07
N ARG A 549 -13.56 1.53 -39.70
CA ARG A 549 -14.37 0.31 -39.85
C ARG A 549 -13.75 -0.69 -40.81
#